data_AF-A0A9C9X0H1-F1
#
_entry.id   AF-A0A9C9X0H1-F1
#
_cell.length_a   1.000
_cell.length_b   1.000
_cell.length_c   1.000
_cell.angle_alpha   90.00
_cell.angle_beta   90.00
_cell.angle_gamma   90.00
#
_symmetry.space_group_name_H-M   'P 1'
#
loop_
_entity.id
_entity.type
_entity.pdbx_description
1 polymer ?
#
loop_
_entity_poly.entity_id
_entity_poly.type
_entity_poly.pdbx_seq_one_letter_code
_entity_poly.pdbx_strand_id
1 'polypeptide(L)' 'MKYRTTVLFILSLLLHTGFSQNWTIYSSSNSPLPDNNIKCTVVDENGHKWFATYGGGLAE' A
#
# COMPACT_ATOMS: atom_id res chain seq x y z
N MET A 1 11.71 -42.30 -8.40
CA MET A 1 12.31 -41.17 -7.66
C MET A 1 12.66 -39.95 -8.53
N LYS A 2 12.99 -40.11 -9.83
CA LYS A 2 13.35 -38.99 -10.74
C LYS A 2 12.26 -37.91 -10.89
N TYR A 3 10.98 -38.29 -10.96
CA TYR A 3 9.87 -37.34 -11.13
C TYR A 3 9.50 -36.58 -9.85
N ARG A 4 9.84 -37.10 -8.66
CA ARG A 4 9.46 -36.47 -7.38
C ARG A 4 10.14 -35.12 -7.20
N THR A 5 11.42 -35.03 -7.56
CA THR A 5 12.19 -33.78 -7.48
C THR A 5 11.76 -32.79 -8.56
N THR A 6 11.47 -33.26 -9.78
CA THR A 6 10.97 -32.39 -10.88
C THR A 6 9.58 -31.84 -10.59
N VAL A 7 8.67 -32.64 -10.04
CA VAL A 7 7.31 -32.20 -9.66
C VAL A 7 7.38 -31.19 -8.52
N LEU A 8 8.21 -31.41 -7.50
CA LEU A 8 8.39 -30.46 -6.40
C LEU A 8 9.04 -29.14 -6.87
N PHE A 9 9.94 -29.17 -7.84
CA PHE A 9 10.54 -27.98 -8.44
C PHE A 9 9.52 -27.14 -9.21
N ILE A 10 8.68 -27.79 -10.03
CA ILE A 10 7.56 -27.13 -10.75
C ILE A 10 6.54 -26.55 -9.75
N LEU A 11 6.23 -27.26 -8.66
CA LEU A 11 5.34 -26.77 -7.61
C LEU A 11 5.91 -25.52 -6.91
N SER A 12 7.23 -25.49 -6.67
CA SER A 12 7.91 -24.34 -6.05
C SER A 12 7.95 -23.10 -6.95
N LEU A 13 8.03 -23.29 -8.27
CA LEU A 13 7.96 -22.22 -9.28
C LEU A 13 6.55 -21.61 -9.40
N LEU A 14 5.50 -22.42 -9.16
CA LEU A 14 4.10 -21.96 -9.15
C LEU A 14 3.70 -21.25 -7.84
N LEU A 15 4.47 -21.43 -6.76
CA LEU A 15 4.21 -20.82 -5.45
C LEU A 15 4.95 -19.49 -5.24
N HIS A 16 5.74 -19.04 -6.21
CA HIS A 16 6.47 -17.77 -6.15
C HIS A 16 5.68 -16.62 -6.79
N THR A 17 4.40 -16.49 -6.45
CA THR A 17 3.69 -15.24 -6.73
C THR A 17 4.19 -14.22 -5.72
N GLY A 18 5.26 -13.50 -6.08
CA GLY A 18 5.81 -12.41 -5.29
C GLY A 18 4.68 -11.46 -4.87
N PHE A 19 4.66 -11.09 -3.59
CA PHE A 19 3.71 -10.12 -3.06
C PHE A 19 3.91 -8.78 -3.77
N SER A 20 3.15 -8.54 -4.84
CA SER A 20 3.04 -7.22 -5.44
C SER A 20 2.18 -6.37 -4.52
N GLN A 21 2.81 -5.45 -3.79
CA GLN A 21 2.06 -4.43 -3.07
C GLN A 21 1.53 -3.42 -4.08
N ASN A 22 0.22 -3.44 -4.32
CA ASN A 22 -0.43 -2.42 -5.12
C ASN A 22 -0.53 -1.14 -4.28
N TRP A 23 0.23 -0.13 -4.67
CA TRP A 23 0.13 1.21 -4.07
C TRP A 23 -0.95 2.03 -4.78
N THR A 24 -1.80 2.68 -4.02
CA THR A 24 -2.71 3.71 -4.52
C THR A 24 -2.09 5.08 -4.25
N ILE A 25 -2.02 5.93 -5.26
CA ILE A 25 -1.45 7.28 -5.15
C ILE A 25 -2.57 8.29 -5.02
N TYR A 26 -2.58 9.02 -3.91
CA TYR A 26 -3.50 10.11 -3.64
C TYR A 26 -2.79 11.45 -3.76
N SER A 27 -3.49 12.43 -4.31
CA SER A 27 -3.09 13.82 -4.47
C SER A 27 -4.30 14.73 -4.28
N SER A 28 -4.07 16.03 -4.15
CA SER A 28 -5.12 17.05 -4.10
C SER A 28 -5.99 17.11 -5.36
N SER A 29 -5.55 16.49 -6.46
CA SER A 29 -6.34 16.44 -7.71
C SER A 29 -7.25 15.21 -7.80
N ASN A 30 -7.06 14.18 -6.97
CA ASN A 30 -7.81 12.93 -7.05
C ASN A 30 -8.43 12.48 -5.72
N SER A 31 -8.36 13.33 -4.69
CA SER A 31 -8.83 13.04 -3.34
C SER A 31 -9.26 14.33 -2.63
N PRO A 32 -9.89 14.23 -1.46
CA PRO A 32 -10.20 15.38 -0.61
C PRO A 32 -8.98 16.07 0.03
N LEU A 33 -7.74 15.65 -0.27
CA LEU A 33 -6.53 16.27 0.27
C LEU A 33 -6.44 17.77 -0.13
N PRO A 34 -6.35 18.69 0.83
CA PRO A 34 -6.25 20.11 0.53
C PRO A 34 -4.94 20.52 -0.17
N ASP A 35 -3.83 19.84 0.11
CA ASP A 35 -2.52 20.08 -0.50
C ASP A 35 -1.70 18.77 -0.50
N ASN A 36 -0.80 18.63 -1.48
CA ASN A 36 0.05 17.44 -1.64
C ASN A 36 1.21 17.37 -0.63
N ASN A 37 1.55 18.49 0.00
CA ASN A 37 2.65 18.61 0.95
C ASN A 37 2.16 18.24 2.35
N ILE A 38 2.30 16.97 2.70
CA ILE A 38 1.91 16.43 4.00
C ILE A 38 3.00 16.74 5.04
N LYS A 39 2.62 17.42 6.12
CA LYS A 39 3.50 17.76 7.24
C LYS A 39 3.47 16.73 8.35
N CYS A 40 2.31 16.10 8.58
CA CYS A 40 2.13 15.11 9.64
C CYS A 40 1.01 14.14 9.26
N THR A 41 1.14 12.90 9.71
CA THR A 41 0.08 11.88 9.64
C THR A 41 -0.11 11.25 11.01
N VAL A 42 -1.38 10.99 11.38
CA VAL A 42 -1.73 10.29 12.62
C VAL A 42 -2.90 9.36 12.37
N VAL A 43 -2.92 8.22 13.07
CA VAL A 43 -4.07 7.31 13.08
C VAL A 43 -4.73 7.42 14.45
N ASP A 44 -6.02 7.73 14.48
CA ASP A 44 -6.75 7.82 15.74
C ASP A 44 -7.16 6.42 16.27
N GLU A 45 -7.74 6.39 17.46
CA GLU A 45 -8.16 5.13 18.11
C GLU A 45 -9.30 4.42 17.37
N ASN A 46 -10.04 5.12 16.50
CA ASN A 46 -11.08 4.57 15.65
C ASN A 46 -10.55 4.06 14.30
N GLY A 47 -9.26 4.30 14.01
CA GLY A 47 -8.60 3.89 12.78
C GLY A 47 -8.72 4.90 11.63
N HIS A 48 -9.23 6.10 11.86
CA HIS A 48 -9.19 7.15 10.85
C HIS A 48 -7.76 7.67 10.67
N LYS A 49 -7.41 7.99 9.42
CA LYS A 49 -6.09 8.47 9.04
C LYS A 49 -6.17 9.96 8.81
N TRP A 50 -5.51 10.74 9.64
CA TRP A 50 -5.52 12.18 9.53
C TRP A 50 -4.24 12.68 8.88
N PHE A 51 -4.37 13.59 7.91
CA PHE A 51 -3.28 14.17 7.13
C PHE A 51 -3.28 15.69 7.31
N ALA A 52 -2.25 16.22 7.97
CA ALA A 52 -2.05 17.67 8.09
C ALA A 52 -1.25 18.18 6.90
N THR A 53 -1.84 19.07 6.10
CA THR A 53 -1.25 19.58 4.87
C THR A 53 -0.63 20.97 5.08
N TYR A 54 0.33 21.35 4.24
CA TYR A 54 0.98 22.65 4.35
C TYR A 54 0.02 23.79 3.96
N GLY A 55 -0.49 24.52 4.95
CA GLY A 55 -1.37 25.67 4.73
C GLY A 55 -2.80 25.32 4.28
N GLY A 56 -3.09 24.05 3.97
CA GLY A 56 -4.39 23.57 3.50
C GLY A 56 -5.29 22.97 4.59
N GLY A 57 -4.78 22.76 5.81
CA GLY A 57 -5.57 22.24 6.93
C GLY A 57 -5.47 20.73 7.12
N LEU A 58 -6.55 20.09 7.57
CA LEU A 58 -6.60 18.68 7.96
C LEU A 58 -7.54 17.90 7.03
N ALA A 59 -7.15 16.68 6.65
CA ALA A 59 -7.94 15.75 5.86
C ALA A 59 -7.98 14.35 6.50
N GLU A 60 -9.04 13.58 6.21
CA GLU A 60 -9.24 12.18 6.61
C GLU A 60 -9.08 11.22 5.42
#